data_AF-A0A6G3CQN2-F1
#
_entry.id   AF-A0A6G3CQN2-F1
#
_cell.length_a   1.000
_cell.length_b   1.000
_cell.length_c   1.000
_cell.angle_alpha   90.00
_cell.angle_beta   90.00
_cell.angle_gamma   90.00
#
_symmetry.space_group_name_H-M   'P 1'
#
loop_
_entity.id
_entity.type
_entity.pdbx_description
1 polymer ?
#
loop_
_entity_poly.entity_id
_entity_poly.type
_entity_poly.pdbx_seq_one_letter_code
_entity_poly.pdbx_strand_id
1 'polypeptide(L)' 'MATRRTTTKPPKNAPPAPVVCSPCDGSGMVAATVRVGRKRRPVGQQDGLCLNCLGSGTDPNA' A
#
# COMPACT_ATOMS: atom_id res chain seq x y z
N MET A 1 44.17 18.15 -29.44
CA MET A 1 43.07 18.26 -28.46
C MET A 1 42.87 16.90 -27.81
N ALA A 2 43.05 16.77 -26.49
CA ALA A 2 42.86 15.50 -25.81
C ALA A 2 41.37 15.29 -25.48
N THR A 3 40.79 14.17 -25.93
CA THR A 3 39.41 13.79 -25.62
C THR A 3 39.29 13.43 -24.14
N ARG A 4 38.52 14.24 -23.40
CA ARG A 4 38.21 14.01 -21.98
C ARG A 4 37.33 12.76 -21.86
N ARG A 5 37.87 11.70 -21.24
CA ARG A 5 37.14 10.46 -20.99
C ARG A 5 36.15 10.69 -19.84
N THR A 6 34.87 10.85 -20.15
CA THR A 6 33.78 10.91 -19.17
C THR A 6 33.48 9.50 -18.69
N THR A 7 33.84 9.20 -17.44
CA THR A 7 33.38 7.99 -16.77
C THR A 7 31.93 8.19 -16.36
N THR A 8 31.01 7.44 -16.98
CA THR A 8 29.61 7.39 -16.59
C THR A 8 29.52 6.74 -15.22
N LYS A 9 29.10 7.52 -14.22
CA LYS A 9 28.81 7.01 -12.88
C LYS A 9 27.70 5.94 -13.01
N PRO A 10 27.88 4.73 -12.45
CA PRO A 10 26.84 3.72 -12.49
C PRO A 10 25.58 4.27 -11.79
N PRO A 11 24.38 3.97 -12.31
CA PRO A 11 23.14 4.38 -11.66
C PRO A 11 23.14 3.83 -10.23
N LYS A 12 22.86 4.70 -9.26
CA LYS A 12 22.59 4.25 -7.90
C LYS A 12 21.39 3.31 -7.97
N ASN A 13 21.52 2.10 -7.43
CA ASN A 13 20.38 1.21 -7.24
C ASN A 13 19.30 1.99 -6.48
N ALA A 14 18.15 2.18 -7.13
CA ALA A 14 16.97 2.69 -6.45
C ALA A 14 16.60 1.69 -5.35
N PRO A 15 16.13 2.16 -4.18
CA PRO A 15 15.55 1.26 -3.19
C PRO A 15 14.44 0.42 -3.83
N PRO A 16 14.29 -0.86 -3.46
CA PRO A 16 13.17 -1.66 -3.91
C PRO A 16 11.86 -0.95 -3.55
N ALA A 17 10.87 -1.03 -4.44
CA ALA A 17 9.56 -0.46 -4.19
C ALA A 17 8.96 -1.08 -2.91
N PRO A 18 8.24 -0.29 -2.09
CA PRO A 18 7.61 -0.82 -0.89
C PRO A 18 6.62 -1.92 -1.26
N VAL A 19 6.67 -3.03 -0.54
CA VAL A 19 5.74 -4.15 -0.73
C VAL A 19 4.35 -3.68 -0.31
N VAL A 20 3.37 -3.86 -1.20
CA VAL A 20 1.98 -3.43 -0.95
C VAL A 20 1.27 -4.43 -0.04
N CYS A 21 0.39 -3.91 0.80
CA CYS A 21 -0.44 -4.74 1.68
C CYS A 21 -1.47 -5.54 0.85
N SER A 22 -1.27 -6.86 0.75
CA SER A 22 -2.14 -7.76 -0.03
C SER A 22 -3.65 -7.66 0.30
N PRO A 23 -4.11 -7.58 1.56
CA PRO A 23 -5.55 -7.55 1.85
C PRO A 23 -6.27 -6.24 1.49
N CYS A 24 -5.55 -5.14 1.18
CA CYS A 24 -6.16 -3.89 0.74
C CYS A 24 -5.58 -3.35 -0.58
N ASP A 25 -4.72 -4.13 -1.24
CA ASP A 25 -4.02 -3.78 -2.49
C ASP A 25 -3.37 -2.39 -2.47
N GLY A 26 -2.88 -1.98 -1.30
CA GLY A 26 -2.24 -0.67 -1.11
C GLY A 26 -3.18 0.50 -0.84
N SER A 27 -4.50 0.32 -0.84
CA SER A 27 -5.45 1.40 -0.53
C SER A 27 -5.47 1.79 0.96
N GLY A 28 -5.09 0.87 1.84
CA GLY A 28 -5.21 1.04 3.30
C GLY A 28 -6.65 0.90 3.82
N MET A 29 -7.63 0.65 2.94
CA MET A 29 -9.04 0.50 3.29
C MET A 29 -9.62 -0.81 2.77
N VAL A 30 -10.66 -1.31 3.42
CA VAL A 30 -11.38 -2.53 3.02
C VAL A 30 -12.88 -2.29 3.15
N ALA A 31 -13.67 -2.79 2.19
CA ALA A 31 -15.12 -2.66 2.23
C ALA A 31 -15.71 -3.49 3.39
N ALA A 32 -16.37 -2.82 4.33
CA ALA A 32 -17.01 -3.42 5.49
C ALA A 32 -18.54 -3.29 5.42
N THR A 33 -19.25 -4.38 5.71
CA THR A 33 -20.72 -4.35 5.75
C THR A 33 -21.22 -3.68 7.00
N VAL A 34 -21.93 -2.58 6.81
CA VAL A 34 -22.61 -1.85 7.88
C VAL A 34 -23.86 -2.61 8.27
N ARG A 35 -23.93 -2.94 9.57
CA ARG A 35 -25.05 -3.66 10.17
C ARG A 35 -25.67 -2.82 11.28
N VAL A 36 -26.99 -2.67 11.29
CA VAL A 36 -27.70 -1.78 12.24
C VAL A 36 -28.77 -2.51 13.05
N GLY A 37 -29.15 -1.87 14.16
CA GLY A 37 -30.17 -2.34 15.08
C GLY A 37 -29.76 -3.59 15.87
N ARG A 38 -30.62 -4.01 16.81
CA ARG A 38 -30.32 -5.14 17.71
C ARG A 38 -30.07 -6.47 16.97
N LYS A 39 -30.67 -6.65 15.80
CA LYS A 39 -30.52 -7.86 14.96
C LYS A 39 -29.37 -7.78 13.95
N ARG A 40 -28.57 -6.69 13.94
CA ARG A 40 -27.44 -6.49 13.01
C ARG A 40 -27.83 -6.67 11.53
N ARG A 41 -28.93 -6.04 11.10
CA ARG A 41 -29.40 -6.13 9.72
C ARG A 41 -28.42 -5.42 8.78
N PRO A 42 -27.98 -6.03 7.67
CA PRO A 42 -27.11 -5.37 6.70
C PRO A 42 -27.88 -4.25 6.00
N VAL A 43 -27.26 -3.09 5.88
CA VAL A 43 -27.86 -1.91 5.23
C VAL A 43 -27.01 -1.31 4.12
N GLY A 44 -25.74 -1.71 4.02
CA GLY A 44 -24.84 -1.22 2.98
C GLY A 44 -23.39 -1.56 3.27
N GLN A 45 -22.51 -1.03 2.44
CA GLN A 45 -21.05 -1.11 2.59
C GLN A 45 -20.49 0.26 2.98
N GLN A 46 -19.42 0.26 3.75
CA GLN A 46 -18.63 1.45 4.07
C GLN A 46 -17.15 1.06 4.04
N ASP A 47 -16.29 1.99 3.67
CA ASP A 47 -14.85 1.78 3.77
C ASP A 47 -14.42 1.74 5.24
N GLY A 48 -13.81 0.62 5.63
CA GLY A 48 -13.18 0.42 6.93
C GLY A 48 -11.66 0.45 6.79
N LEU A 49 -10.98 0.73 7.91
CA LEU A 49 -9.53 0.68 7.96
C LEU A 49 -9.04 -0.76 7.72
N CYS A 50 -8.04 -0.95 6.85
CA CYS A 50 -7.39 -2.24 6.71
C CYS A 50 -6.65 -2.58 8.01
N LEU A 51 -7.09 -3.61 8.71
CA LEU A 51 -6.54 -3.99 10.00
C LEU A 51 -5.14 -4.63 9.90
N ASN A 52 -4.74 -5.06 8.70
CA ASN A 52 -3.42 -5.65 8.50
C ASN A 52 -2.33 -4.57 8.46
N CYS A 53 -2.53 -3.51 7.67
CA CYS A 53 -1.55 -2.42 7.52
C CYS A 53 -1.93 -1.16 8.32
N LEU A 54 -3.01 -1.19 9.09
CA LEU A 54 -3.52 -0.05 9.86
C LEU A 54 -3.72 1.23 9.02
N GLY A 55 -4.05 1.07 7.74
CA GLY A 55 -4.20 2.19 6.80
C GLY A 55 -2.94 2.65 6.07
N SER A 56 -1.76 2.06 6.30
CA SER A 56 -0.53 2.48 5.60
C SER A 56 -0.49 2.10 4.12
N GLY A 57 -1.25 1.08 3.70
CA GLY A 57 -1.18 0.51 2.36
C GLY A 57 0.09 -0.33 2.10
N THR A 58 1.01 -0.40 3.04
CA THR A 58 2.25 -1.19 2.91
C THR A 58 2.15 -2.48 3.72
N ASP A 59 2.84 -3.53 3.26
CA ASP A 59 2.93 -4.77 4.02
C ASP A 59 3.71 -4.51 5.33
N PRO A 60 3.13 -4.77 6.51
CA PRO A 60 3.81 -4.59 7.79
C PRO A 60 4.99 -5.55 8.02
N ASN A 61 5.12 -6.60 7.19
CA ASN A 61 6.21 -7.58 7.29
C ASN A 61 7.26 -7.43 6.16
N ALA A 62 7.21 -6.33 5.39
CA ALA A 62 8.12 -6.05 4.28
C ALA A 62 9.57 -5.79 4.71
#